data_AF-A0A3B8QVS2-F1
#
_entry.id   AF-A0A3B8QVS2-F1
#
_cell.length_a   1.000
_cell.length_b   1.000
_cell.length_c   1.000
_cell.angle_alpha   90.00
_cell.angle_beta   90.00
_cell.angle_gamma   90.00
#
_symmetry.space_group_name_H-M   'P 1'
#
loop_
_entity.id
_entity.type
_entity.pdbx_description
1 polymer ?
#
loop_
_entity_poly.entity_id
_entity_poly.type
_entity_poly.pdbx_seq_one_letter_code
_entity_poly.pdbx_strand_id
1 'polypeptide(L)'
;MFCFKRVVAILFLVLCLIADCRASSPAKNLIIKSMPDVTVVFVNPASMPKVEGSEAKKDMSYDLTLDSRSDSVSFTASVLTASPTVIDMVQITYGDSCVSLPVEKIFIEPEGSAWQSRLRVYIPKDLFNNLLYCEYSPTFTWGTDASAPMFRHKTDKWLSVRQTFRLADEVIGRNRVYERPSKNILNDIENDIEQGMEEFLGL
;
A
#
# COMPACT_ATOMS: atom_id res chain seq x y z
N MET A 1 -35.30 42.68 19.01
CA MET A 1 -33.96 42.78 18.42
C MET A 1 -33.01 41.64 18.87
N PHE A 2 -33.50 40.39 18.99
CA PHE A 2 -32.73 39.27 19.58
C PHE A 2 -32.52 38.04 18.65
N CYS A 3 -33.24 37.93 17.52
CA CYS A 3 -33.13 36.76 16.63
C CYS A 3 -31.92 36.82 15.68
N PHE A 4 -31.49 38.00 15.25
CA PHE A 4 -30.46 38.12 14.21
C PHE A 4 -29.09 37.63 14.70
N LYS A 5 -28.73 37.92 15.95
CA LYS A 5 -27.43 37.51 16.54
C LYS A 5 -27.29 36.00 16.71
N ARG A 6 -28.39 35.29 16.99
CA ARG A 6 -28.39 33.81 17.12
C ARG A 6 -28.30 33.11 15.77
N VAL A 7 -28.98 33.63 14.75
CA VAL A 7 -28.91 33.07 13.39
C VAL A 7 -27.51 33.23 12.80
N VAL A 8 -26.87 34.39 12.99
CA VAL A 8 -25.49 34.62 12.53
C VAL A 8 -24.50 33.71 13.24
N ALA A 9 -24.65 33.49 14.56
CA ALA A 9 -23.79 32.58 15.31
C ALA A 9 -23.91 31.11 14.85
N ILE A 10 -25.13 30.64 14.57
CA ILE A 10 -25.37 29.29 14.04
C ILE A 10 -24.82 29.17 12.61
N LEU A 11 -25.01 30.18 11.76
CA LEU A 11 -24.48 30.19 10.40
C LEU A 11 -22.94 30.16 10.40
N PHE A 12 -22.29 30.89 11.32
CA PHE A 12 -20.84 30.89 11.48
C PHE A 12 -20.32 29.53 11.97
N LEU A 13 -21.02 28.89 12.91
CA LEU A 13 -20.67 27.55 13.39
C LEU A 13 -20.80 26.48 12.29
N VAL A 14 -21.85 26.59 11.46
CA VAL A 14 -22.06 25.72 10.30
C VAL A 14 -20.99 25.97 9.22
N LEU A 15 -20.64 27.23 8.95
CA LEU A 15 -19.56 27.58 8.01
C LEU A 15 -18.18 27.10 8.49
N CYS A 16 -17.89 27.18 9.79
CA CYS A 16 -16.67 26.61 10.36
C CYS A 16 -16.63 25.08 10.26
N LEU A 17 -17.77 24.40 10.44
CA LEU A 17 -17.86 22.94 10.26
C LEU A 17 -17.67 22.49 8.81
N ILE A 18 -17.98 23.34 7.82
CA ILE A 18 -17.84 23.02 6.40
C ILE A 18 -16.43 23.40 5.88
N ALA A 19 -15.76 24.37 6.49
CA ALA A 19 -14.46 24.88 6.05
C ALA A 19 -13.30 23.87 6.24
N ASP A 20 -13.41 22.93 7.17
CA ASP A 20 -12.39 21.90 7.42
C ASP A 20 -12.48 20.70 6.47
N CYS A 21 -13.45 20.66 5.56
CA CYS A 21 -13.53 19.66 4.50
C CYS A 21 -12.63 20.04 3.30
N ARG A 22 -11.34 20.32 3.53
CA ARG A 22 -10.33 20.25 2.47
C ARG A 22 -10.01 18.79 2.18
N ALA A 23 -10.99 18.06 1.66
CA ALA A 23 -10.85 16.68 1.24
C ALA A 23 -9.91 16.62 0.02
N SER A 24 -8.64 16.36 0.29
CA SER A 24 -7.68 15.92 -0.73
C SER A 24 -8.18 14.60 -1.32
N SER A 25 -8.63 14.60 -2.59
CA SER A 25 -9.12 13.39 -3.25
C SER A 25 -8.00 12.35 -3.37
N PRO A 26 -8.16 11.13 -2.80
CA PRO A 26 -7.14 10.08 -2.86
C PRO A 26 -6.77 9.68 -4.30
N ALA A 27 -7.71 9.82 -5.24
CA ALA A 27 -7.51 9.49 -6.65
C ALA A 27 -6.40 10.30 -7.33
N LYS A 28 -6.08 11.51 -6.85
CA LYS A 28 -5.00 12.35 -7.40
C LYS A 28 -3.61 11.76 -7.18
N ASN A 29 -3.49 10.82 -6.24
CA ASN A 29 -2.23 10.16 -5.91
C ASN A 29 -2.07 8.82 -6.62
N LEU A 30 -2.97 8.48 -7.56
CA LEU A 30 -2.97 7.20 -8.27
C LEU A 30 -2.76 7.42 -9.77
N ILE A 31 -1.91 6.60 -10.36
CA ILE A 31 -1.79 6.43 -11.80
C ILE A 31 -2.24 5.01 -12.11
N ILE A 32 -3.36 4.87 -12.82
CA ILE A 32 -3.97 3.58 -13.14
C ILE A 32 -3.69 3.29 -14.61
N LYS A 33 -3.10 2.14 -14.90
CA LYS A 33 -2.93 1.64 -16.26
C LYS A 33 -3.61 0.28 -16.38
N SER A 34 -4.73 0.25 -17.09
CA SER A 34 -5.46 -0.98 -17.38
C SER A 34 -5.16 -1.45 -18.80
N MET A 35 -4.79 -2.71 -18.91
CA MET A 35 -4.64 -3.49 -20.14
C MET A 35 -5.64 -4.65 -20.08
N PRO A 36 -5.99 -5.30 -21.22
CA PRO A 36 -7.06 -6.31 -21.27
C PRO A 36 -6.93 -7.41 -20.21
N ASP A 37 -5.70 -7.81 -19.89
CA ASP A 37 -5.44 -8.94 -19.01
C ASP A 37 -4.72 -8.55 -17.70
N VAL A 38 -4.45 -7.25 -17.49
CA VAL A 38 -3.72 -6.77 -16.32
C VAL A 38 -4.04 -5.30 -16.02
N THR A 39 -4.32 -4.99 -14.77
CA THR A 39 -4.37 -3.62 -14.26
C THR A 39 -3.22 -3.41 -13.29
N VAL A 40 -2.47 -2.33 -13.52
CA VAL A 40 -1.39 -1.86 -12.66
C VAL A 40 -1.78 -0.50 -12.07
N VAL A 41 -1.68 -0.39 -10.76
CA VAL A 41 -1.91 0.86 -10.04
C VAL A 41 -0.60 1.32 -9.39
N PHE A 42 -0.13 2.48 -9.81
CA PHE A 42 1.00 3.16 -9.19
C PHE A 42 0.47 4.22 -8.21
N VAL A 43 0.92 4.14 -6.97
CA VAL A 43 0.69 5.19 -5.97
C VAL A 43 1.87 6.13 -6.02
N ASN A 44 1.60 7.43 -6.23
CA ASN A 44 2.63 8.45 -6.36
C ASN A 44 3.58 8.47 -5.16
N PRO A 45 4.86 8.84 -5.37
CA PRO A 45 5.82 8.96 -4.30
C PRO A 45 5.33 9.87 -3.17
N ALA A 46 5.46 9.38 -1.94
CA ALA A 46 5.15 10.11 -0.73
C ALA A 46 6.37 10.12 0.21
N SER A 47 6.38 11.04 1.17
CA SER A 47 7.40 11.11 2.21
C SER A 47 6.88 10.51 3.51
N MET A 48 7.67 9.68 4.18
CA MET A 48 7.41 9.12 5.50
C MET A 48 8.42 9.67 6.52
N PRO A 49 7.95 10.33 7.59
CA PRO A 49 8.83 10.90 8.60
C PRO A 49 9.73 9.87 9.24
N LYS A 50 11.00 10.25 9.46
CA LYS A 50 11.90 9.42 10.27
C LYS A 50 11.50 9.44 11.75
N VAL A 51 11.80 8.35 12.44
CA VAL A 51 11.68 8.26 13.90
C VAL A 51 12.96 8.84 14.53
N GLU A 52 12.79 9.71 15.53
CA GLU A 52 13.90 10.30 16.28
C GLU A 52 14.75 9.22 16.96
N GLY A 53 16.07 9.40 16.95
CA GLY A 53 17.03 8.44 17.51
C GLY A 53 17.43 7.29 16.57
N SER A 54 16.79 7.14 15.41
CA SER A 54 17.23 6.17 14.39
C SER A 54 18.40 6.69 13.52
N GLU A 55 19.08 5.78 12.82
CA GLU A 55 20.15 6.09 11.87
C GLU A 55 19.72 6.88 10.63
N ALA A 56 18.41 7.07 10.43
CA ALA A 56 17.87 7.82 9.30
C ALA A 56 18.31 9.31 9.34
N LYS A 57 18.92 9.77 8.25
CA LYS A 57 19.35 11.18 8.11
C LYS A 57 18.21 12.10 7.69
N LYS A 58 17.28 11.63 6.86
CA LYS A 58 16.12 12.36 6.36
C LYS A 58 14.89 11.47 6.37
N ASP A 59 13.73 12.06 6.10
CA ASP A 59 12.50 11.33 5.81
C ASP A 59 12.70 10.41 4.59
N MET A 60 12.03 9.26 4.61
CA MET A 60 12.08 8.29 3.54
C MET A 60 11.09 8.67 2.44
N SER A 61 11.52 8.68 1.19
CA SER A 61 10.58 8.73 0.07
C SER A 61 10.19 7.31 -0.34
N TYR A 62 8.93 7.08 -0.65
CA TYR A 62 8.44 5.75 -1.02
C TYR A 62 7.28 5.82 -2.00
N ASP A 63 7.08 4.76 -2.77
CA ASP A 63 5.97 4.55 -3.69
C ASP A 63 5.51 3.10 -3.65
N LEU A 64 4.28 2.88 -4.11
CA LEU A 64 3.67 1.54 -4.16
C LEU A 64 3.25 1.24 -5.58
N THR A 65 3.46 -0.01 -5.99
CA THR A 65 2.91 -0.57 -7.22
C THR A 65 2.09 -1.80 -6.87
N LEU A 66 0.83 -1.82 -7.31
CA LEU A 66 -0.06 -2.95 -7.20
C LEU A 66 -0.37 -3.48 -8.60
N ASP A 67 -0.48 -4.80 -8.73
CA ASP A 67 -0.80 -5.49 -9.96
C ASP A 67 -1.94 -6.48 -9.70
N SER A 68 -2.95 -6.49 -10.58
CA SER A 68 -4.09 -7.44 -10.54
C SER A 68 -3.73 -8.92 -10.63
N ARG A 69 -2.55 -9.26 -11.15
CA ARG A 69 -2.06 -10.64 -11.27
C ARG A 69 -1.17 -11.07 -10.11
N SER A 70 -0.65 -10.11 -9.34
CA SER A 70 0.28 -10.39 -8.24
C SER A 70 -0.46 -10.49 -6.91
N ASP A 71 -0.14 -11.51 -6.12
CA ASP A 71 -0.54 -11.60 -4.71
C ASP A 71 0.41 -10.83 -3.78
N SER A 72 1.15 -9.86 -4.31
CA SER A 72 2.02 -8.98 -3.53
C SER A 72 1.99 -7.55 -4.03
N VAL A 73 2.23 -6.62 -3.11
CA VAL A 73 2.40 -5.19 -3.38
C VAL A 73 3.89 -4.86 -3.35
N SER A 74 4.37 -4.22 -4.42
CA SER A 74 5.74 -3.72 -4.45
C SER A 74 5.81 -2.39 -3.72
N PHE A 75 6.51 -2.35 -2.59
CA PHE A 75 6.79 -1.13 -1.84
C PHE A 75 8.25 -0.73 -2.07
N THR A 76 8.47 0.39 -2.74
CA THR A 76 9.82 0.88 -3.06
C THR A 76 10.13 2.09 -2.19
N ALA A 77 11.32 2.12 -1.58
CA ALA A 77 11.72 3.16 -0.64
C ALA A 77 13.14 3.66 -0.90
N SER A 78 13.38 4.95 -0.68
CA SER A 78 14.72 5.54 -0.59
C SER A 78 15.04 5.88 0.86
N VAL A 79 16.00 5.18 1.43
CA VAL A 79 16.49 5.36 2.80
C VAL A 79 17.83 6.09 2.76
N LEU A 80 17.97 7.17 3.54
CA LEU A 80 19.22 7.92 3.65
C LEU A 80 19.91 7.68 4.99
N THR A 81 21.16 7.21 4.95
CA THR A 81 22.01 6.90 6.12
C THR A 81 23.30 7.72 6.12
N ALA A 82 24.02 7.73 7.24
CA ALA A 82 25.31 8.44 7.38
C ALA A 82 26.44 7.79 6.57
N SER A 83 26.39 6.47 6.45
CA SER A 83 27.39 5.58 5.90
C SER A 83 26.70 4.53 5.02
N PRO A 84 27.43 3.85 4.12
CA PRO A 84 26.85 2.75 3.37
C PRO A 84 26.49 1.61 4.33
N THR A 85 25.19 1.43 4.58
CA THR A 85 24.67 0.42 5.51
C THR A 85 24.11 -0.75 4.70
N VAL A 86 24.37 -1.97 5.16
CA VAL A 86 23.79 -3.18 4.57
C VAL A 86 22.36 -3.32 5.08
N ILE A 87 21.39 -3.05 4.21
CA ILE A 87 19.97 -3.27 4.50
C ILE A 87 19.50 -4.44 3.66
N ASP A 88 19.25 -5.58 4.29
CA ASP A 88 18.81 -6.85 3.67
C ASP A 88 17.38 -7.26 4.10
N MET A 89 16.82 -6.57 5.09
CA MET A 89 15.51 -6.86 5.65
C MET A 89 14.79 -5.58 6.08
N VAL A 90 13.46 -5.61 6.06
CA VAL A 90 12.60 -4.60 6.66
C VAL A 90 11.67 -5.25 7.68
N GLN A 91 11.61 -4.69 8.88
CA GLN A 91 10.64 -5.04 9.90
C GLN A 91 9.46 -4.07 9.84
N ILE A 92 8.25 -4.62 9.78
CA ILE A 92 7.01 -3.86 9.79
C ILE A 92 6.29 -4.17 11.09
N THR A 93 6.23 -3.17 11.98
CA THR A 93 5.52 -3.26 13.26
C THR A 93 4.18 -2.56 13.14
N TYR A 94 3.08 -3.28 13.42
CA TYR A 94 1.71 -2.77 13.35
C TYR A 94 0.85 -3.42 14.42
N GLY A 95 0.21 -2.61 15.27
CA GLY A 95 -0.45 -3.13 16.48
C GLY A 95 0.56 -3.90 17.34
N ASP A 96 0.18 -5.11 17.75
CA ASP A 96 1.05 -6.04 18.51
C ASP A 96 1.85 -7.00 17.61
N SER A 97 1.75 -6.83 16.28
CA SER A 97 2.41 -7.69 15.30
C SER A 97 3.71 -7.08 14.81
N CYS A 98 4.69 -7.93 14.56
CA CYS A 98 5.95 -7.58 13.89
C CYS A 98 6.26 -8.64 12.82
N VAL A 99 6.49 -8.20 11.59
CA VAL A 99 6.83 -9.09 10.46
C VAL A 99 8.11 -8.60 9.81
N SER A 100 9.02 -9.52 9.53
CA SER A 100 10.27 -9.25 8.82
C SER A 100 10.15 -9.74 7.38
N LEU A 101 10.52 -8.91 6.41
CA LEU A 101 10.50 -9.24 4.98
C LEU A 101 11.88 -8.97 4.35
N PRO A 102 12.37 -9.85 3.47
CA PRO A 102 13.61 -9.59 2.75
C PRO A 102 13.46 -8.40 1.81
N VAL A 103 14.54 -7.65 1.60
CA VAL A 103 14.56 -6.49 0.70
C VAL A 103 15.41 -6.76 -0.53
N GLU A 104 14.92 -6.34 -1.68
CA GLU A 104 15.67 -6.25 -2.93
C GLU A 104 16.38 -4.90 -2.99
N LYS A 105 17.68 -4.92 -3.28
CA LYS A 105 18.47 -3.69 -3.47
C LYS A 105 18.41 -3.28 -4.93
N ILE A 106 17.91 -2.07 -5.19
CA ILE A 106 17.89 -1.50 -6.54
C ILE A 106 19.22 -0.78 -6.81
N PHE A 107 19.57 0.17 -5.94
CA PHE A 107 20.87 0.84 -5.98
C PHE A 107 21.27 1.37 -4.60
N ILE A 108 22.58 1.61 -4.44
CA ILE A 108 23.16 2.30 -3.28
C ILE A 108 24.19 3.29 -3.82
N GLU A 109 23.99 4.58 -3.55
CA GLU A 109 24.88 5.63 -4.06
C GLU A 109 25.05 6.78 -3.06
N PRO A 110 26.18 7.51 -3.11
CA PRO A 110 26.36 8.70 -2.30
C PRO A 110 25.44 9.83 -2.78
N GLU A 111 24.75 10.47 -1.84
CA GLU A 111 23.90 11.65 -2.08
C GLU A 111 24.37 12.79 -1.16
N GLY A 112 25.30 13.62 -1.65
CA GLY A 112 25.93 14.68 -0.86
C GLY A 112 26.77 14.11 0.29
N SER A 113 26.36 14.38 1.55
CA SER A 113 27.02 13.86 2.75
C SER A 113 26.35 12.61 3.35
N ALA A 114 25.39 12.03 2.62
CA ALA A 114 24.66 10.84 3.03
C ALA A 114 24.79 9.73 1.97
N TRP A 115 24.33 8.54 2.32
CA TRP A 115 24.20 7.40 1.42
C TRP A 115 22.74 7.09 1.19
N GLN A 116 22.31 7.09 -0.07
CA GLN A 116 20.96 6.72 -0.45
C GLN A 116 20.92 5.24 -0.83
N SER A 117 20.05 4.50 -0.18
CA SER A 117 19.72 3.12 -0.54
C SER A 117 18.30 3.10 -1.09
N ARG A 118 18.17 2.73 -2.38
CA ARG A 118 16.87 2.48 -3.00
C ARG A 118 16.56 1.00 -2.93
N LEU A 119 15.52 0.67 -2.19
CA LEU A 119 15.17 -0.69 -1.80
C LEU A 119 13.73 -1.00 -2.23
N ARG A 120 13.45 -2.26 -2.51
CA ARG A 120 12.10 -2.76 -2.75
C ARG A 120 11.79 -3.93 -1.84
N VAL A 121 10.58 -3.95 -1.31
CA VAL A 121 10.03 -5.11 -0.60
C VAL A 121 8.72 -5.52 -1.25
N TYR A 122 8.48 -6.82 -1.35
CA TYR A 122 7.23 -7.40 -1.81
C TYR A 122 6.39 -7.75 -0.58
N ILE A 123 5.36 -6.94 -0.31
CA ILE A 123 4.45 -7.15 0.83
C ILE A 123 3.35 -8.12 0.37
N PRO A 124 3.23 -9.33 0.98
CA PRO A 124 2.17 -10.26 0.63
C PRO A 124 0.78 -9.64 0.81
N LYS A 125 -0.19 -10.05 -0.02
CA LYS A 125 -1.53 -9.44 -0.05
C LYS A 125 -2.22 -9.47 1.31
N ASP A 126 -2.13 -10.58 2.03
CA ASP A 126 -2.76 -10.72 3.35
C ASP A 126 -2.16 -9.77 4.38
N LEU A 127 -0.82 -9.62 4.37
CA LEU A 127 -0.14 -8.65 5.20
C LEU A 127 -0.52 -7.22 4.81
N PHE A 128 -0.56 -6.92 3.52
CA PHE A 128 -0.98 -5.61 3.03
C PHE A 128 -2.40 -5.28 3.49
N ASN A 129 -3.33 -6.23 3.39
CA ASN A 129 -4.69 -6.08 3.90
C ASN A 129 -4.70 -5.76 5.40
N ASN A 130 -3.90 -6.48 6.21
CA ASN A 130 -3.78 -6.18 7.64
C ASN A 130 -3.31 -4.73 7.89
N LEU A 131 -2.34 -4.24 7.10
CA LEU A 131 -1.89 -2.85 7.16
C LEU A 131 -3.00 -1.87 6.73
N LEU A 132 -3.86 -2.23 5.78
CA LEU A 132 -4.99 -1.36 5.38
C LEU A 132 -6.03 -1.18 6.50
N TYR A 133 -6.10 -2.08 7.47
CA TYR A 133 -7.08 -2.04 8.56
C TYR A 133 -6.49 -1.70 9.93
N CYS A 134 -5.17 -1.58 10.07
CA CYS A 134 -4.57 -1.18 11.33
C CYS A 134 -4.98 0.25 11.74
N GLU A 135 -5.32 0.42 13.02
CA GLU A 135 -5.73 1.71 13.58
C GLU A 135 -4.57 2.71 13.61
N TYR A 136 -3.41 2.24 14.09
CA TYR A 136 -2.21 3.04 14.22
C TYR A 136 -1.27 2.88 13.02
N SER A 137 -0.49 3.93 12.77
CA SER A 137 0.50 3.96 11.70
C SER A 137 1.56 2.87 11.88
N PRO A 138 1.79 2.01 10.87
CA PRO A 138 2.85 1.01 10.94
C PRO A 138 4.22 1.68 10.97
N THR A 139 5.15 1.05 11.69
CA THR A 139 6.56 1.46 11.73
C THR A 139 7.36 0.56 10.79
N PHE A 140 8.17 1.17 9.93
CA PHE A 140 9.09 0.46 9.05
C PHE A 140 10.52 0.66 9.56
N THR A 141 11.16 -0.43 9.99
CA THR A 141 12.56 -0.45 10.41
C THR A 141 13.38 -1.17 9.36
N TRP A 142 14.36 -0.49 8.77
CA TRP A 142 15.15 -1.01 7.64
C TRP A 142 16.52 -1.50 8.10
N GLY A 143 16.62 -2.79 8.40
CA GLY A 143 17.82 -3.44 8.92
C GLY A 143 17.52 -4.28 10.15
N THR A 144 18.57 -4.90 10.69
CA THR A 144 18.51 -5.80 11.86
C THR A 144 19.04 -5.15 13.14
N ASP A 145 19.76 -4.04 13.03
CA ASP A 145 20.37 -3.35 14.15
C ASP A 145 19.35 -2.57 14.99
N ALA A 146 19.59 -2.47 16.30
CA ALA A 146 18.74 -1.71 17.20
C ALA A 146 18.66 -0.21 16.85
N SER A 147 19.65 0.31 16.14
CA SER A 147 19.74 1.69 15.64
C SER A 147 19.28 1.87 14.19
N ALA A 148 18.80 0.80 13.54
CA ALA A 148 18.44 0.81 12.12
C ALA A 148 17.51 1.98 11.75
N PRO A 149 17.57 2.48 10.50
CA PRO A 149 16.68 3.53 10.03
C PRO A 149 15.20 3.19 10.23
N MET A 150 14.46 4.04 10.93
CA MET A 150 13.05 3.83 11.27
C MET A 150 12.17 4.95 10.73
N PHE A 151 11.01 4.58 10.20
CA PHE A 151 10.06 5.53 9.60
C PHE A 151 8.62 5.22 10.02
N ARG A 152 7.84 6.28 10.30
CA ARG A 152 6.45 6.15 10.70
C ARG A 152 5.67 7.42 10.38
N HIS A 153 4.51 7.30 9.74
CA HIS A 153 3.59 8.43 9.58
C HIS A 153 2.99 8.85 10.92
N LYS A 154 2.68 10.15 11.08
CA LYS A 154 1.77 10.60 12.12
C LYS A 154 0.37 10.02 11.89
N THR A 155 -0.40 9.81 12.95
CA THR A 155 -1.70 9.12 12.90
C THR A 155 -2.68 9.79 11.93
N ASP A 156 -2.77 11.12 11.94
CA ASP A 156 -3.60 11.91 11.03
C ASP A 156 -3.19 11.71 9.56
N LYS A 157 -1.89 11.79 9.26
CA LYS A 157 -1.35 11.56 7.92
C LYS A 157 -1.57 10.12 7.46
N TRP A 158 -1.43 9.16 8.38
CA TRP A 158 -1.64 7.75 8.11
C TRP A 158 -3.07 7.47 7.64
N LEU A 159 -4.08 8.09 8.24
CA LEU A 159 -5.47 7.92 7.80
C LEU A 159 -5.66 8.27 6.32
N SER A 160 -5.06 9.38 5.86
CA SER A 160 -5.11 9.81 4.46
C SER A 160 -4.33 8.90 3.52
N VAL A 161 -3.13 8.46 3.94
CA VAL A 161 -2.31 7.51 3.17
C VAL A 161 -3.03 6.17 3.03
N ARG A 162 -3.58 5.64 4.13
CA ARG A 162 -4.35 4.39 4.18
C ARG A 162 -5.58 4.44 3.28
N GLN A 163 -6.29 5.57 3.20
CA GLN A 163 -7.41 5.75 2.27
C GLN A 163 -6.95 5.67 0.80
N THR A 164 -5.78 6.23 0.48
CA THR A 164 -5.20 6.14 -0.86
C THR A 164 -4.86 4.69 -1.21
N PHE A 165 -4.26 3.96 -0.27
CA PHE A 165 -3.93 2.55 -0.47
C PHE A 165 -5.18 1.67 -0.61
N ARG A 166 -6.23 1.91 0.17
CA ARG A 166 -7.52 1.21 0.03
C ARG A 166 -8.16 1.45 -1.33
N LEU A 167 -8.10 2.68 -1.84
CA LEU A 167 -8.62 2.98 -3.18
C LEU A 167 -7.81 2.25 -4.26
N ALA A 168 -6.48 2.22 -4.13
CA ALA A 168 -5.63 1.47 -5.04
C ALA A 168 -5.95 -0.04 -5.01
N ASP A 169 -6.16 -0.59 -3.81
CA ASP A 169 -6.54 -1.98 -3.58
C ASP A 169 -7.90 -2.33 -4.21
N GLU A 170 -8.88 -1.45 -4.03
CA GLU A 170 -10.23 -1.61 -4.59
C GLU A 170 -10.22 -1.59 -6.13
N VAL A 171 -9.44 -0.69 -6.74
CA VAL A 171 -9.26 -0.65 -8.21
C VAL A 171 -8.70 -1.97 -8.70
N ILE A 172 -7.69 -2.52 -8.02
CA ILE A 172 -7.09 -3.80 -8.37
C ILE A 172 -8.09 -4.95 -8.19
N GLY A 173 -8.81 -4.99 -7.08
CA GLY A 173 -9.80 -6.03 -6.80
C GLY A 173 -10.94 -6.08 -7.83
N ARG A 174 -11.41 -4.92 -8.31
CA ARG A 174 -12.44 -4.83 -9.36
C ARG A 174 -11.97 -5.28 -10.73
N ASN A 175 -10.67 -5.14 -11.01
CA ASN A 175 -10.07 -5.49 -12.29
C ASN A 175 -9.30 -6.82 -12.23
N ARG A 176 -9.49 -7.59 -11.15
CA ARG A 176 -8.89 -8.92 -11.05
C ARG A 176 -9.60 -9.83 -12.03
N VAL A 177 -8.96 -10.08 -13.16
CA VAL A 177 -9.38 -11.10 -14.11
C VAL A 177 -9.02 -12.44 -13.47
N TYR A 178 -10.00 -13.13 -12.89
CA TYR A 178 -9.84 -14.55 -12.62
C TYR A 178 -9.53 -15.22 -13.95
N GLU A 179 -8.40 -15.90 -14.06
CA GLU A 179 -8.11 -16.73 -15.22
C GLU A 179 -9.34 -17.60 -15.46
N ARG A 180 -9.95 -17.47 -16.65
CA ARG A 180 -10.95 -18.46 -17.07
C ARG A 180 -10.25 -19.81 -16.99
N PRO A 181 -10.86 -20.84 -16.40
CA PRO A 181 -10.27 -22.17 -16.39
C PRO A 181 -9.83 -22.50 -17.82
N SER A 182 -8.59 -22.99 -17.94
CA SER A 182 -8.00 -23.31 -19.23
C SER A 182 -8.95 -24.22 -20.01
N LYS A 183 -8.98 -24.10 -21.35
CA LYS A 183 -9.84 -24.94 -22.21
C LYS A 183 -9.74 -26.44 -21.90
N ASN A 184 -8.61 -26.89 -21.35
CA ASN A 184 -8.42 -28.27 -20.93
C ASN A 184 -9.38 -28.68 -19.82
N ILE A 185 -9.61 -27.84 -18.80
CA ILE A 185 -10.54 -28.14 -17.70
C ILE A 185 -11.98 -28.16 -18.19
N LEU A 186 -12.34 -27.28 -19.14
CA LEU A 186 -13.68 -27.30 -19.75
C LEU A 186 -13.89 -28.55 -20.61
N ASN A 187 -12.88 -28.97 -21.37
CA ASN A 187 -12.94 -30.21 -22.13
C ASN A 187 -12.97 -31.44 -21.21
N ASP A 188 -12.25 -31.44 -20.09
CA ASP A 188 -12.27 -32.53 -19.11
C ASP A 188 -13.64 -32.63 -18.42
N ILE A 189 -14.27 -31.48 -18.11
CA ILE A 189 -15.64 -31.43 -17.58
C ILE A 189 -16.67 -31.86 -18.64
N GLU A 190 -16.52 -31.46 -19.91
CA GLU A 190 -17.39 -31.91 -21.00
C GLU A 190 -17.25 -33.41 -21.24
N ASN A 191 -16.04 -33.95 -21.23
CA ASN A 191 -15.79 -35.39 -21.35
C ASN A 191 -16.35 -36.17 -20.15
N ASP A 192 -16.18 -35.68 -18.91
CA ASP A 192 -16.75 -36.33 -17.71
C ASP A 192 -18.29 -36.31 -17.72
N ILE A 193 -18.90 -35.26 -18.28
CA ILE A 193 -20.36 -35.17 -18.44
C ILE A 193 -20.85 -36.13 -19.53
N GLU A 194 -20.16 -36.20 -20.67
CA GLU A 194 -20.51 -37.15 -21.75
C GLU A 194 -20.37 -38.60 -21.28
N GLN A 195 -19.29 -38.93 -20.57
CA GLN A 195 -19.02 -40.28 -20.07
C GLN A 195 -20.03 -40.70 -18.98
N GLY A 196 -20.44 -39.76 -18.11
CA GLY A 196 -21.50 -39.99 -17.14
C GLY A 196 -22.89 -40.15 -17.77
N MET A 197 -23.14 -39.51 -18.92
CA MET A 197 -24.40 -39.68 -19.66
C MET A 197 -24.46 -41.00 -20.43
N GLU A 198 -23.34 -41.49 -20.98
CA GLU A 198 -23.27 -42.81 -21.60
C GLU A 198 -23.50 -43.94 -20.58
N GLU A 199 -22.87 -43.86 -19.39
CA GLU A 199 -23.12 -44.82 -18.31
C GLU A 199 -24.57 -44.80 -17.80
N PHE A 200 -25.21 -43.62 -17.76
CA PHE A 200 -26.61 -43.49 -17.32
C PHE A 200 -27.62 -44.00 -18.36
N LEU A 201 -27.28 -43.90 -19.65
CA LEU A 201 -28.13 -44.35 -20.76
C LEU A 201 -27.85 -45.80 -21.20
N GLY A 202 -26.79 -46.43 -20.69
CA GLY A 202 -26.47 -47.84 -20.96
C GLY A 202 -26.11 -48.11 -22.42
N LEU A 203 -25.44 -47.16 -23.09
CA LEU A 203 -24.87 -47.30 -24.43
C LEU A 203 -23.41 -47.76 -24.37
#